data_AF-A0A1M6SM45-F1
#
_entry.id   AF-A0A1M6SM45-F1
#
_cell.length_a   1.000
_cell.length_b   1.000
_cell.length_c   1.000
_cell.angle_alpha   90.00
_cell.angle_beta   90.00
_cell.angle_gamma   90.00
#
_symmetry.space_group_name_H-M   'P 1'
#
loop_
_entity.id
_entity.type
_entity.pdbx_description
1 polymer ?
#
loop_
_entity_poly.entity_id
_entity_poly.type
_entity_poly.pdbx_seq_one_letter_code
_entity_poly.pdbx_strand_id
1 'polypeptide(L)'
;MSEYLKNIIEIFETKSYKEANEYLKIGWILLDKCIVSYYPEGNFPKHEQMKYILGWNSNLGEIIKPQPKYICDIPTEDKIEDIECDF
;
A
#
# COMPACT_ATOMS: atom_id res chain seq x y z
N MET A 1 -10.44 25.99 0.18
CA MET A 1 -9.99 24.65 0.60
C MET A 1 -11.23 23.83 0.94
N SER A 2 -11.34 22.62 0.38
CA SER A 2 -12.44 21.69 0.62
C SER A 2 -12.58 21.41 2.12
N GLU A 3 -13.79 21.57 2.66
CA GLU A 3 -14.10 21.42 4.09
C GLU A 3 -13.80 20.00 4.62
N TYR A 4 -13.74 19.01 3.71
CA TYR A 4 -13.47 17.61 4.00
C TYR A 4 -12.04 17.34 4.47
N LEU A 5 -11.08 18.22 4.19
CA LEU A 5 -9.69 18.04 4.62
C LEU A 5 -9.42 18.59 6.02
N LYS A 6 -10.30 19.43 6.58
CA LYS A 6 -10.05 20.11 7.88
C LYS A 6 -9.84 19.16 9.06
N ASN A 7 -10.39 17.95 8.97
CA ASN A 7 -10.36 16.97 10.05
C ASN A 7 -9.43 15.78 9.73
N ILE A 8 -8.64 15.85 8.66
CA ILE A 8 -7.67 14.79 8.36
C ILE A 8 -6.45 15.01 9.25
N ILE A 9 -6.17 14.05 10.12
CA ILE A 9 -5.06 14.12 11.09
C ILE A 9 -3.89 13.21 10.75
N GLU A 10 -4.06 12.31 9.80
CA GLU A 10 -3.00 11.41 9.33
C GLU A 10 -3.21 11.13 7.85
N ILE A 11 -2.09 11.01 7.13
CA ILE A 11 -2.08 10.69 5.70
C ILE A 11 -1.28 9.41 5.50
N PHE A 12 -1.84 8.48 4.74
CA PHE A 12 -1.17 7.26 4.35
C PHE A 12 -1.13 7.14 2.83
N GLU A 13 0.04 6.80 2.29
CA GLU A 13 0.25 6.66 0.87
C GLU A 13 0.69 5.24 0.54
N THR A 14 0.06 4.61 -0.46
CA THR A 14 0.49 3.30 -0.93
C THR A 14 0.34 3.18 -2.44
N LYS A 15 1.15 2.31 -3.04
CA LYS A 15 1.02 1.91 -4.45
C LYS A 15 0.28 0.58 -4.62
N SER A 16 -0.03 -0.11 -3.52
CA SER A 16 -0.75 -1.37 -3.50
C SER A 16 -2.23 -1.13 -3.32
N TYR A 17 -3.04 -1.51 -4.31
CA TYR A 17 -4.50 -1.43 -4.18
C TYR A 17 -5.02 -2.36 -3.07
N LYS A 18 -4.34 -3.50 -2.82
CA LYS A 18 -4.69 -4.43 -1.74
C LYS A 18 -4.53 -3.76 -0.38
N GLU A 19 -3.40 -3.11 -0.17
CA GLU A 19 -3.13 -2.38 1.07
C GLU A 19 -4.10 -1.21 1.24
N ALA A 20 -4.33 -0.41 0.20
CA ALA A 20 -5.29 0.68 0.25
C ALA A 20 -6.68 0.19 0.69
N ASN A 21 -7.13 -0.94 0.16
CA ASN A 21 -8.41 -1.54 0.54
C ASN A 21 -8.47 -1.99 2.01
N GLU A 22 -7.37 -2.46 2.61
CA GLU A 22 -7.35 -2.82 4.03
C GLU A 22 -7.53 -1.58 4.92
N TYR A 23 -6.91 -0.46 4.56
CA TYR A 23 -7.12 0.83 5.23
C TYR A 23 -8.56 1.35 5.07
N LEU A 24 -9.13 1.26 3.85
CA LEU A 24 -10.52 1.67 3.61
C LEU A 24 -11.53 0.87 4.43
N LYS A 25 -11.31 -0.44 4.63
CA LYS A 25 -12.20 -1.31 5.43
C LYS A 25 -12.31 -0.90 6.90
N ILE A 26 -11.27 -0.27 7.46
CA ILE A 26 -11.23 0.14 8.86
C ILE A 26 -11.57 1.62 9.07
N GLY A 27 -12.04 2.31 8.03
CA GLY A 27 -12.58 3.67 8.13
C GLY A 27 -11.70 4.78 7.56
N TRP A 28 -10.55 4.47 6.96
CA TRP A 28 -9.80 5.48 6.21
C TRP A 28 -10.57 5.93 4.99
N ILE A 29 -10.30 7.16 4.55
CA ILE A 29 -10.98 7.79 3.42
C ILE A 29 -9.98 7.96 2.28
N LEU A 30 -10.38 7.61 1.05
CA LEU A 30 -9.60 7.91 -0.15
C LEU A 30 -9.66 9.42 -0.43
N LEU A 31 -8.51 10.09 -0.33
CA LEU A 31 -8.39 11.51 -0.61
C LEU A 31 -8.08 11.77 -2.08
N ASP A 32 -7.17 10.98 -2.65
CA ASP A 32 -6.75 11.11 -4.04
C ASP A 32 -6.18 9.79 -4.60
N LYS A 33 -6.15 9.69 -5.92
CA LYS A 33 -5.61 8.57 -6.68
C LYS A 33 -4.89 9.10 -7.92
N CYS A 34 -3.57 9.06 -7.90
CA CYS A 34 -2.74 9.62 -8.96
C CYS A 34 -1.86 8.56 -9.63
N ILE A 35 -1.45 8.82 -10.88
CA ILE A 35 -0.47 7.98 -11.59
C ILE A 35 0.89 8.63 -11.42
N VAL A 36 1.83 7.92 -10.80
CA VAL A 36 3.22 8.33 -10.70
C VAL A 36 3.98 7.68 -11.83
N SER A 37 4.55 8.52 -12.69
CA SER A 37 5.48 8.09 -13.73
C SER A 37 6.90 8.18 -13.21
N TYR A 38 7.69 7.13 -13.34
CA TYR A 38 9.13 7.20 -13.10
C TYR A 38 9.89 6.84 -14.36
N TYR A 39 10.99 7.56 -14.59
CA TYR A 39 11.92 7.33 -15.68
C TYR A 39 13.15 6.66 -15.08
N PRO A 40 13.30 5.33 -15.19
CA PRO A 40 14.58 4.72 -14.88
C PRO A 40 15.66 5.33 -15.76
N GLU A 41 16.86 5.56 -15.23
CA GLU A 41 17.99 6.02 -16.04
C GLU A 41 18.23 5.03 -17.19
N GLY A 42 18.28 5.54 -18.44
CA GLY A 42 18.50 4.74 -19.65
C GLY A 42 17.28 4.68 -20.61
N ASN A 43 17.41 3.89 -21.68
CA ASN A 43 16.38 3.69 -22.72
C ASN A 43 15.30 2.66 -22.31
N PHE A 44 14.90 2.68 -21.05
CA PHE A 44 13.85 1.80 -20.55
C PHE A 44 12.46 2.42 -20.77
N PRO A 45 11.42 1.60 -21.01
CA PRO A 45 10.07 2.10 -21.15
C PRO A 45 9.62 2.83 -19.87
N LYS A 46 8.80 3.87 -20.06
CA LYS A 46 8.16 4.61 -18.97
C LYS A 46 7.38 3.62 -18.10
N HIS A 47 7.67 3.62 -16.80
CA HIS A 47 6.90 2.86 -15.84
C HIS A 47 5.87 3.79 -15.18
N GLU A 48 4.60 3.41 -15.32
CA GLU A 48 3.48 4.07 -14.65
C GLU A 48 3.01 3.21 -13.49
N GLN A 49 2.86 3.83 -12.32
CA GLN A 49 2.37 3.15 -11.14
C GLN A 49 1.28 3.97 -10.48
N MET A 50 0.17 3.32 -10.13
CA MET A 50 -0.90 3.97 -9.37
C MET A 50 -0.41 4.25 -7.94
N LYS A 51 -0.76 5.42 -7.41
CA LYS A 51 -0.57 5.79 -6.01
C LYS A 51 -1.92 6.21 -5.42
N TYR A 52 -2.20 5.69 -4.25
CA TYR A 52 -3.41 5.95 -3.46
C TYR A 52 -3.02 6.80 -2.26
N ILE A 53 -3.77 7.89 -2.02
CA ILE A 53 -3.58 8.78 -0.89
C ILE A 53 -4.82 8.68 -0.01
N LEU A 54 -4.62 8.24 1.22
CA LEU A 54 -5.65 7.96 2.21
C LEU A 54 -5.51 8.91 3.40
N GLY A 55 -6.63 9.25 4.03
CA GLY A 55 -6.67 10.11 5.21
C GLY A 55 -7.48 9.50 6.35
N TRP A 56 -7.00 9.69 7.58
CA TRP A 56 -7.76 9.39 8.79
C TRP A 56 -8.42 10.66 9.31
N ASN A 57 -9.72 10.60 9.57
CA ASN A 57 -10.50 11.72 10.08
C ASN A 57 -10.55 11.69 11.61
N SER A 58 -10.19 12.79 12.28
CA SER A 58 -10.22 12.91 13.74
C SER A 58 -11.58 12.61 14.37
N ASN A 59 -12.67 12.78 13.62
CA ASN A 59 -14.02 12.50 14.09
C ASN A 59 -14.26 10.99 14.28
N LEU A 60 -13.41 10.13 13.72
CA LEU A 60 -13.44 8.67 13.93
C LEU A 60 -12.71 8.23 15.22
N GLY A 61 -12.08 9.17 15.92
CA GLY A 61 -11.31 8.89 17.14
C GLY A 61 -9.85 8.57 16.84
N GLU A 62 -9.27 7.69 17.67
CA GLU A 62 -7.87 7.30 17.57
C GLU A 62 -7.54 6.62 16.23
N ILE A 63 -6.30 6.81 15.77
CA ILE A 63 -5.84 6.26 14.50
C ILE A 63 -5.76 4.74 14.60
N ILE A 64 -6.45 4.04 13.70
CA ILE A 64 -6.38 2.59 13.56
C ILE A 64 -5.61 2.26 12.27
N LYS A 65 -4.63 1.36 12.35
CA LYS A 65 -3.89 0.86 11.18
C LYS A 65 -4.16 -0.64 11.00
N PRO A 66 -4.23 -1.16 9.75
CA PRO A 66 -4.38 -2.59 9.55
C PRO A 66 -3.14 -3.31 10.07
N GLN A 67 -3.33 -4.46 10.70
CA GLN A 67 -2.19 -5.28 11.08
C GLN A 67 -1.51 -5.83 9.82
N PRO A 68 -0.17 -5.84 9.76
CA PRO A 68 0.53 -6.48 8.67
C PRO A 68 0.12 -7.95 8.64
N LYS A 69 -0.63 -8.33 7.62
CA LYS A 69 -0.78 -9.75 7.28
C LYS A 69 0.58 -10.17 6.75
N TYR A 70 1.37 -10.85 7.56
CA TYR A 70 2.48 -11.65 7.06
C TYR A 70 1.87 -12.71 6.14
N ILE A 71 1.73 -12.37 4.86
CA ILE A 71 1.58 -13.38 3.84
C ILE A 71 3.02 -13.84 3.60
N CYS A 72 3.44 -14.83 4.37
CA CYS A 72 4.49 -15.72 3.87
C CYS A 72 3.87 -16.42 2.66
N ASP A 73 4.07 -15.82 1.49
CA ASP A 73 4.09 -16.57 0.23
C ASP A 73 5.31 -17.50 0.36
N ILE A 74 5.14 -18.59 1.12
CA ILE A 74 5.97 -19.77 0.92
C ILE A 74 5.58 -20.22 -0.48
N PRO A 75 6.49 -20.25 -1.46
CA PRO A 75 6.19 -20.85 -2.74
C PRO A 75 5.82 -22.31 -2.47
N THR A 76 4.55 -22.66 -2.61
CA THR A 76 4.13 -24.01 -2.90
C THR A 76 4.51 -24.29 -4.34
N GLU A 77 5.73 -24.79 -4.53
CA GLU A 77 6.06 -25.61 -5.70
C GLU A 77 6.64 -26.94 -5.20
N ASP A 78 6.04 -28.01 -5.70
CA ASP A 78 6.33 -29.44 -5.54
C ASP A 78 7.76 -29.87 -5.92
N LYS A 79 8.81 -29.08 -5.68
CA LYS A 79 10.20 -29.42 -6.06
C LYS A 79 11.22 -28.87 -5.05
N ILE A 80 11.32 -29.53 -3.91
CA ILE A 80 12.57 -29.56 -3.14
C ILE A 80 13.36 -30.75 -3.68
N GLU A 81 14.03 -30.58 -4.82
CA GLU A 81 15.20 -31.41 -5.11
C GLU A 81 16.38 -30.75 -4.38
N ASP A 82 16.77 -31.41 -3.29
CA ASP A 82 18.10 -31.45 -2.70
C ASP A 82 18.94 -30.16 -2.80
N ILE A 83 18.79 -29.31 -1.80
CA ILE A 83 19.91 -28.48 -1.34
C ILE A 83 20.23 -28.92 0.08
N GLU A 84 21.09 -29.93 0.19
CA GLU A 84 21.83 -30.22 1.41
C GLU A 84 22.71 -29.00 1.73
N CYS A 85 22.30 -28.24 2.75
CA CYS A 85 23.18 -27.31 3.44
C CYS A 85 23.67 -27.99 4.72
N ASP A 86 24.76 -28.76 4.62
CA ASP A 86 25.62 -29.07 5.77
C ASP A 86 26.88 -28.21 5.70
N PHE A 87 27.19 -27.58 6.84
CA PHE A 87 28.31 -26.68 7.12
C PHE A 87 29.68 -27.36 7.07
#